data_AF-A0A7U7DIF2-F1
#
_entry.id   AF-A0A7U7DIF2-F1
#
_cell.length_a   1.000
_cell.length_b   1.000
_cell.length_c   1.000
_cell.angle_alpha   90.00
_cell.angle_beta   90.00
_cell.angle_gamma   90.00
#
_symmetry.space_group_name_H-M   'P 1'
#
loop_
_entity.id
_entity.type
_entity.pdbx_description
1 polymer ?
#
loop_
_entity_poly.entity_id
_entity_poly.type
_entity_poly.pdbx_seq_one_letter_code
_entity_poly.pdbx_strand_id
1 'polypeptide(L)'
;MLAYCMQRMLSDMLHPQDQPSSDGQPPTNPTPTPSLPPSGPPASTNAGGQHGSGSNGGNGGNGGNNKGNGSTSGTAAGNGASPTSPGQPVSPPNSGQPVTPGPNGTQAPLPPGKVVTAPPGVQNKPIVVHKGEVFDGKNQLYVGGPSLGKGNQDEHQQPLFVVEDGGSLCNVNMTGGGDGVHFMGSGKMVNCVNEDVSEDAVTIDGQGNREHDAGIAGCSPEVSGRPKVEIINCTFKNAADKVVQDNGAADVVMSGDTVEGASKVFRTNGGHTDIDTNLQVENCEFNQVKEAVFRTDAPGATVKLANLKTDAPNEVIAPNASQANGATRIGYKAYSG
;
A
#
# COMPACT_ATOMS: atom_id res chain seq x y z
N MET A 1 -8.41 -16.08 -18.17
CA MET A 1 -8.54 -14.92 -19.09
C MET A 1 -7.34 -14.91 -20.03
N LEU A 2 -7.49 -15.22 -21.32
CA LEU A 2 -6.36 -15.31 -22.28
C LEU A 2 -6.31 -14.17 -23.30
N ALA A 3 -7.31 -13.28 -23.31
CA ALA A 3 -7.44 -12.21 -24.29
C ALA A 3 -6.67 -10.93 -23.91
N TYR A 4 -6.52 -10.65 -22.61
CA TYR A 4 -6.27 -9.30 -22.11
C TYR A 4 -4.95 -8.68 -22.58
N CYS A 5 -3.84 -9.41 -22.46
CA CYS A 5 -2.52 -8.96 -22.92
C CYS A 5 -2.40 -8.93 -24.46
N MET A 6 -3.12 -9.80 -25.19
CA MET A 6 -3.13 -9.77 -26.67
C MET A 6 -4.02 -8.66 -27.23
N GLN A 7 -5.10 -8.26 -26.54
CA GLN A 7 -6.02 -7.24 -27.02
C GLN A 7 -5.30 -5.89 -27.23
N ARG A 8 -4.42 -5.49 -26.29
CA ARG A 8 -3.61 -4.26 -26.41
C ARG A 8 -2.59 -4.36 -27.56
N MET A 9 -1.83 -5.45 -27.66
CA MET A 9 -0.88 -5.65 -28.77
C MET A 9 -1.52 -5.64 -30.16
N LEU A 10 -2.77 -6.10 -30.33
CA LEU A 10 -3.46 -6.03 -31.62
C LEU A 10 -4.08 -4.64 -31.92
N SER A 11 -4.43 -3.84 -30.90
CA SER A 11 -5.01 -2.50 -31.11
C SER A 11 -4.01 -1.50 -31.69
N ASP A 12 -2.74 -1.55 -31.26
CA ASP A 12 -1.74 -0.56 -31.67
C ASP A 12 -1.08 -0.91 -33.02
N MET A 13 -1.09 -2.18 -33.44
CA MET A 13 -0.63 -2.60 -34.78
C MET A 13 -1.61 -2.23 -35.93
N LEU A 14 -2.79 -1.69 -35.63
CA LEU A 14 -3.83 -1.37 -36.62
C LEU A 14 -3.97 0.12 -36.97
N HIS A 15 -3.07 0.97 -36.47
CA HIS A 15 -3.01 2.40 -36.81
C HIS A 15 -1.81 2.71 -37.74
N PRO A 16 -2.04 3.00 -39.03
CA PRO A 16 -0.99 3.50 -39.92
C PRO A 16 -0.45 4.85 -39.46
N GLN A 17 0.88 5.01 -39.49
CA GLN A 17 1.55 6.30 -39.35
C GLN A 17 1.56 7.04 -40.70
N ASP A 18 1.87 8.36 -40.65
CA ASP A 18 1.97 9.32 -41.77
C ASP A 18 0.66 9.64 -42.54
N GLN A 19 0.34 10.85 -43.02
CA GLN A 19 0.85 12.24 -42.89
C GLN A 19 -0.21 13.21 -43.52
N PRO A 20 0.03 14.53 -43.74
CA PRO A 20 0.52 15.61 -42.87
C PRO A 20 -0.54 16.76 -42.73
N SER A 21 -0.14 17.94 -42.25
CA SER A 21 -1.01 19.10 -41.96
C SER A 21 -1.38 20.00 -43.18
N SER A 22 -2.60 20.56 -43.18
CA SER A 22 -3.02 21.70 -44.03
C SER A 22 -4.21 22.49 -43.41
N ASP A 23 -4.32 23.79 -43.69
CA ASP A 23 -5.33 24.73 -43.15
C ASP A 23 -6.75 24.59 -43.76
N GLY A 24 -7.79 25.18 -43.14
CA GLY A 24 -9.06 25.39 -43.89
C GLY A 24 -10.43 25.72 -43.24
N GLN A 25 -10.55 26.40 -42.09
CA GLN A 25 -11.84 26.97 -41.56
C GLN A 25 -13.01 25.99 -41.17
N PRO A 26 -14.00 26.44 -40.33
CA PRO A 26 -15.01 25.56 -39.72
C PRO A 26 -16.46 25.74 -40.22
N PRO A 27 -17.35 24.77 -39.93
CA PRO A 27 -18.78 25.05 -39.75
C PRO A 27 -19.45 24.38 -38.52
N THR A 28 -20.19 25.21 -37.76
CA THR A 28 -21.46 24.95 -37.04
C THR A 28 -21.68 23.69 -36.16
N ASN A 29 -21.96 23.98 -34.88
CA ASN A 29 -22.60 23.13 -33.84
C ASN A 29 -24.03 22.65 -34.26
N PRO A 30 -24.64 21.59 -33.67
CA PRO A 30 -25.18 21.70 -32.30
C PRO A 30 -25.10 20.44 -31.40
N THR A 31 -25.25 20.69 -30.09
CA THR A 31 -25.33 19.71 -28.99
C THR A 31 -26.69 19.00 -28.83
N PRO A 32 -26.70 17.77 -28.28
CA PRO A 32 -27.83 17.23 -27.51
C PRO A 32 -27.49 17.01 -26.01
N THR A 33 -28.42 17.36 -25.11
CA THR A 33 -28.35 17.07 -23.67
C THR A 33 -29.22 15.86 -23.28
N PRO A 34 -28.75 14.92 -22.44
CA PRO A 34 -29.61 13.87 -21.87
C PRO A 34 -30.36 14.35 -20.62
N SER A 35 -31.59 13.91 -20.43
CA SER A 35 -32.43 14.18 -19.25
C SER A 35 -32.86 12.89 -18.54
N LEU A 36 -33.01 12.96 -17.21
CA LEU A 36 -33.26 11.81 -16.32
C LEU A 36 -34.75 11.40 -16.24
N PRO A 37 -35.05 10.14 -15.86
CA PRO A 37 -36.42 9.65 -15.69
C PRO A 37 -37.08 10.05 -14.36
N PRO A 38 -38.43 10.04 -14.27
CA PRO A 38 -39.19 10.35 -13.05
C PRO A 38 -39.36 9.15 -12.08
N SER A 39 -39.87 9.44 -10.89
CA SER A 39 -39.96 8.55 -9.70
C SER A 39 -41.40 8.23 -9.25
N GLY A 40 -41.63 7.14 -8.51
CA GLY A 40 -42.91 6.90 -7.81
C GLY A 40 -43.05 5.56 -7.03
N PRO A 41 -43.54 5.54 -5.77
CA PRO A 41 -43.70 4.34 -4.90
C PRO A 41 -45.22 4.03 -4.63
N PRO A 42 -45.72 3.43 -3.52
CA PRO A 42 -45.16 2.75 -2.32
C PRO A 42 -45.81 1.34 -2.06
N ALA A 43 -45.95 0.68 -0.88
CA ALA A 43 -45.68 0.97 0.55
C ALA A 43 -45.61 -0.31 1.44
N SER A 44 -45.00 -0.20 2.64
CA SER A 44 -45.35 -0.92 3.91
C SER A 44 -45.03 -2.45 4.02
N THR A 45 -44.91 -3.10 5.20
CA THR A 45 -45.29 -2.76 6.60
C THR A 45 -44.25 -3.18 7.68
N ASN A 46 -44.39 -2.53 8.84
CA ASN A 46 -44.06 -2.87 10.25
C ASN A 46 -44.08 -4.36 10.70
N ALA A 47 -43.58 -4.78 11.88
CA ALA A 47 -42.68 -4.21 12.92
C ALA A 47 -42.49 -5.22 14.10
N GLY A 48 -41.65 -4.88 15.09
CA GLY A 48 -41.88 -5.26 16.51
C GLY A 48 -40.75 -6.01 17.24
N GLY A 49 -40.57 -5.73 18.54
CA GLY A 49 -39.68 -6.50 19.44
C GLY A 49 -38.91 -5.65 20.46
N GLN A 50 -39.45 -5.46 21.67
CA GLN A 50 -38.78 -4.84 22.83
C GLN A 50 -38.82 -5.76 24.06
N HIS A 51 -38.17 -5.32 25.15
CA HIS A 51 -38.05 -5.95 26.48
C HIS A 51 -36.99 -7.07 26.61
N GLY A 52 -36.35 -7.27 27.76
CA GLY A 52 -36.57 -6.63 29.08
C GLY A 52 -35.33 -6.66 30.00
N SER A 53 -35.48 -6.07 31.19
CA SER A 53 -34.39 -5.75 32.13
C SER A 53 -34.20 -6.76 33.28
N GLY A 54 -33.03 -6.72 33.93
CA GLY A 54 -32.71 -7.43 35.17
C GLY A 54 -31.60 -6.72 35.96
N SER A 55 -31.59 -6.84 37.29
CA SER A 55 -30.63 -6.16 38.18
C SER A 55 -30.45 -6.91 39.52
N ASN A 56 -29.50 -6.42 40.33
CA ASN A 56 -28.89 -7.02 41.53
C ASN A 56 -27.85 -8.12 41.23
N GLY A 57 -26.78 -8.29 42.03
CA GLY A 57 -26.34 -7.48 43.18
C GLY A 57 -25.79 -8.33 44.33
N GLY A 58 -24.57 -8.04 44.82
CA GLY A 58 -23.91 -8.77 45.92
C GLY A 58 -22.57 -8.14 46.30
N ASN A 59 -22.14 -8.29 47.56
CA ASN A 59 -21.04 -7.52 48.17
C ASN A 59 -20.18 -8.37 49.13
N GLY A 60 -18.89 -8.03 49.25
CA GLY A 60 -18.10 -8.26 50.47
C GLY A 60 -16.87 -9.18 50.36
N GLY A 61 -15.80 -8.84 51.11
CA GLY A 61 -14.59 -9.66 51.31
C GLY A 61 -13.33 -8.81 51.55
N ASN A 62 -12.51 -9.12 52.57
CA ASN A 62 -11.35 -8.29 52.97
C ASN A 62 -10.22 -9.10 53.64
N GLY A 63 -8.96 -8.68 53.44
CA GLY A 63 -7.74 -9.13 54.16
C GLY A 63 -7.04 -10.38 53.60
N GLY A 64 -5.71 -10.56 53.75
CA GLY A 64 -4.68 -9.61 54.22
C GLY A 64 -3.32 -10.24 54.58
N ASN A 65 -2.29 -9.38 54.71
CA ASN A 65 -1.04 -9.54 55.50
C ASN A 65 0.09 -10.59 55.19
N ASN A 66 1.18 -10.07 54.58
CA ASN A 66 2.49 -9.81 55.24
C ASN A 66 3.59 -10.93 55.41
N LYS A 67 4.86 -10.46 55.51
CA LYS A 67 6.18 -11.12 55.77
C LYS A 67 6.86 -11.81 54.57
N GLY A 68 8.19 -11.78 54.40
CA GLY A 68 9.32 -11.09 55.06
C GLY A 68 10.58 -11.17 54.16
N ASN A 69 11.50 -10.21 54.08
CA ASN A 69 12.53 -9.71 55.03
C ASN A 69 13.81 -10.59 55.15
N GLY A 70 14.99 -9.95 55.07
CA GLY A 70 16.36 -10.54 55.12
C GLY A 70 17.16 -10.20 53.84
N SER A 71 18.14 -9.29 53.75
CA SER A 71 19.06 -8.55 54.67
C SER A 71 20.50 -9.11 54.75
N THR A 72 21.47 -8.20 54.92
CA THR A 72 22.94 -8.35 55.15
C THR A 72 23.86 -8.62 53.92
N SER A 73 25.11 -8.12 53.84
CA SER A 73 25.79 -6.96 54.49
C SER A 73 27.16 -6.64 53.81
N GLY A 74 27.71 -5.43 54.02
CA GLY A 74 29.12 -5.02 53.75
C GLY A 74 29.26 -3.92 52.68
N THR A 75 29.68 -2.67 52.93
CA THR A 75 30.97 -2.10 53.47
C THR A 75 32.19 -2.42 52.61
N ALA A 76 33.06 -1.48 52.21
CA ALA A 76 33.28 -0.08 52.66
C ALA A 76 33.71 0.83 51.47
N ALA A 77 33.22 2.08 51.38
CA ALA A 77 33.84 3.34 51.84
C ALA A 77 35.03 3.88 51.01
N GLY A 78 34.85 5.09 50.45
CA GLY A 78 35.87 5.88 49.75
C GLY A 78 35.27 7.21 49.27
N ASN A 79 35.78 8.35 49.74
CA ASN A 79 35.12 9.66 49.60
C ASN A 79 35.59 10.46 48.36
N GLY A 80 34.65 11.12 47.69
CA GLY A 80 34.89 12.17 46.69
C GLY A 80 33.55 12.85 46.36
N ALA A 81 33.49 14.18 46.36
CA ALA A 81 32.21 14.91 46.42
C ALA A 81 31.86 15.68 45.13
N SER A 82 30.62 15.45 44.65
CA SER A 82 29.62 16.44 44.16
C SER A 82 29.97 17.49 43.05
N PRO A 83 28.96 18.00 42.31
CA PRO A 83 27.72 17.34 41.87
C PRO A 83 27.28 17.71 40.42
N THR A 84 26.73 16.75 39.67
CA THR A 84 25.81 17.03 38.54
C THR A 84 24.70 15.97 38.50
N SER A 85 23.47 16.39 38.19
CA SER A 85 22.28 15.52 38.24
C SER A 85 22.21 14.55 37.06
N PRO A 86 22.07 13.22 37.29
CA PRO A 86 21.65 12.29 36.26
C PRO A 86 20.21 12.57 35.81
N GLY A 87 19.92 12.37 34.52
CA GLY A 87 18.58 12.51 33.97
C GLY A 87 17.59 11.47 34.52
N GLN A 88 16.30 11.81 34.56
CA GLN A 88 15.27 10.86 34.96
C GLN A 88 15.04 9.80 33.86
N PRO A 89 14.83 8.52 34.22
CA PRO A 89 14.32 7.54 33.27
C PRO A 89 12.85 7.82 32.98
N VAL A 90 12.53 8.20 31.73
CA VAL A 90 11.14 8.28 31.27
C VAL A 90 10.61 6.88 30.97
N SER A 91 9.54 6.50 31.67
CA SER A 91 8.84 5.23 31.46
C SER A 91 8.24 5.13 30.05
N PRO A 92 8.14 3.93 29.46
CA PRO A 92 7.41 3.75 28.20
C PRO A 92 5.91 4.05 28.40
N PRO A 93 5.24 4.72 27.44
CA PRO A 93 3.80 4.93 27.49
C PRO A 93 3.03 3.62 27.32
N ASN A 94 1.82 3.58 27.89
CA ASN A 94 1.00 2.38 27.98
C ASN A 94 0.30 2.03 26.65
N SER A 95 0.01 0.75 26.42
CA SER A 95 -0.65 0.25 25.22
C SER A 95 -2.16 0.55 25.21
N GLY A 96 -2.70 0.94 24.04
CA GLY A 96 -4.11 0.67 23.72
C GLY A 96 -5.00 1.84 23.27
N GLN A 97 -4.70 2.48 22.13
CA GLN A 97 -5.74 3.02 21.24
C GLN A 97 -5.18 3.20 19.82
N PRO A 98 -5.97 2.96 18.75
CA PRO A 98 -5.58 3.33 17.39
C PRO A 98 -5.50 4.86 17.27
N VAL A 99 -4.36 5.36 16.81
CA VAL A 99 -4.13 6.81 16.57
C VAL A 99 -4.10 7.05 15.07
N THR A 100 -5.06 7.81 14.54
CA THR A 100 -4.99 8.33 13.18
C THR A 100 -3.89 9.40 13.09
N PRO A 101 -2.90 9.28 12.19
CA PRO A 101 -1.81 10.24 12.10
C PRO A 101 -2.28 11.63 11.64
N GLY A 102 -2.25 12.61 12.55
CA GLY A 102 -2.32 14.01 12.18
C GLY A 102 -1.04 14.48 11.47
N PRO A 103 -1.06 15.63 10.77
CA PRO A 103 0.08 16.12 9.96
C PRO A 103 1.36 16.47 10.75
N ASN A 104 1.32 16.36 12.09
CA ASN A 104 2.46 16.58 12.99
C ASN A 104 3.18 15.28 13.39
N GLY A 105 2.93 14.15 12.71
CA GLY A 105 3.76 12.95 12.87
C GLY A 105 5.22 13.22 12.49
N THR A 106 6.16 12.48 13.09
CA THR A 106 7.58 12.57 12.75
C THR A 106 7.79 12.16 11.28
N GLN A 107 8.28 13.08 10.45
CA GLN A 107 8.60 12.80 9.05
C GLN A 107 9.87 11.93 8.95
N ALA A 108 9.92 11.04 7.96
CA ALA A 108 11.12 10.29 7.65
C ALA A 108 12.18 11.19 6.97
N PRO A 109 13.48 10.93 7.18
CA PRO A 109 14.54 11.55 6.41
C PRO A 109 14.37 11.26 4.91
N LEU A 110 14.44 12.31 4.08
CA LEU A 110 14.32 12.18 2.63
C LEU A 110 15.57 11.50 2.03
N PRO A 111 15.43 10.62 1.02
CA PRO A 111 16.56 10.12 0.25
C PRO A 111 17.22 11.24 -0.59
N PRO A 112 18.46 11.04 -1.08
CA PRO A 112 19.11 12.02 -1.96
C PRO A 112 18.38 12.17 -3.30
N GLY A 113 18.03 13.40 -3.66
CA GLY A 113 17.44 13.76 -4.95
C GLY A 113 16.89 15.18 -4.97
N LYS A 114 16.21 15.57 -6.05
CA LYS A 114 15.55 16.88 -6.16
C LYS A 114 14.21 16.83 -5.42
N VAL A 115 14.09 17.51 -4.27
CA VAL A 115 12.84 17.53 -3.51
C VAL A 115 11.75 18.33 -4.26
N VAL A 116 10.58 17.72 -4.41
CA VAL A 116 9.37 18.28 -5.05
C VAL A 116 8.13 18.08 -4.19
N THR A 117 7.04 18.76 -4.53
CA THR A 117 5.77 18.76 -3.78
C THR A 117 4.63 19.26 -4.68
N ALA A 118 3.44 18.66 -4.53
CA ALA A 118 2.19 19.13 -5.13
C ALA A 118 1.19 19.56 -4.03
N PRO A 119 0.19 20.39 -4.33
CA PRO A 119 -0.85 20.76 -3.36
C PRO A 119 -1.63 19.53 -2.85
N PRO A 120 -1.82 19.37 -1.53
CA PRO A 120 -2.61 18.27 -0.96
C PRO A 120 -4.12 18.46 -1.20
N GLY A 121 -4.90 17.42 -0.90
CA GLY A 121 -6.33 17.34 -1.20
C GLY A 121 -6.62 16.52 -2.46
N VAL A 122 -7.75 16.81 -3.11
CA VAL A 122 -8.29 15.98 -4.21
C VAL A 122 -7.51 16.16 -5.51
N GLN A 123 -6.90 15.07 -5.99
CA GLN A 123 -6.16 15.00 -7.24
C GLN A 123 -7.07 14.43 -8.34
N ASN A 124 -7.25 15.17 -9.44
CA ASN A 124 -8.04 14.73 -10.60
C ASN A 124 -7.15 14.40 -11.82
N LYS A 125 -5.84 14.29 -11.59
CA LYS A 125 -4.80 13.82 -12.52
C LYS A 125 -3.70 13.13 -11.69
N PRO A 126 -2.98 12.14 -12.24
CA PRO A 126 -1.86 11.52 -11.54
C PRO A 126 -0.78 12.56 -11.21
N ILE A 127 -0.16 12.43 -10.04
CA ILE A 127 1.03 13.20 -9.67
C ILE A 127 2.25 12.43 -10.18
N VAL A 128 3.00 13.04 -11.11
CA VAL A 128 4.24 12.45 -11.62
C VAL A 128 5.40 12.83 -10.70
N VAL A 129 6.22 11.85 -10.32
CA VAL A 129 7.49 12.02 -9.62
C VAL A 129 8.59 11.63 -10.59
N HIS A 130 9.27 12.61 -11.18
CA HIS A 130 10.20 12.37 -12.27
C HIS A 130 11.53 11.75 -11.81
N LYS A 131 12.32 11.29 -12.79
CA LYS A 131 13.63 10.65 -12.62
C LYS A 131 14.56 11.41 -11.67
N GLY A 132 14.82 10.83 -10.49
CA GLY A 132 15.70 11.41 -9.47
C GLY A 132 15.05 12.52 -8.61
N GLU A 133 13.73 12.69 -8.71
CA GLU A 133 12.96 13.56 -7.81
C GLU A 133 12.49 12.81 -6.56
N VAL A 134 12.33 13.56 -5.48
CA VAL A 134 11.85 13.07 -4.19
C VAL A 134 10.59 13.88 -3.84
N PHE A 135 9.42 13.28 -4.00
CA PHE A 135 8.18 13.90 -3.59
C PHE A 135 8.05 13.83 -2.06
N ASP A 136 8.10 14.99 -1.41
CA ASP A 136 7.89 15.11 0.03
C ASP A 136 6.48 15.63 0.31
N GLY A 137 5.59 14.70 0.66
CA GLY A 137 4.20 14.98 1.01
C GLY A 137 4.00 15.61 2.39
N LYS A 138 5.04 15.70 3.23
CA LYS A 138 5.03 16.36 4.55
C LYS A 138 3.88 15.92 5.47
N ASN A 139 3.57 14.62 5.45
CA ASN A 139 2.44 13.99 6.15
C ASN A 139 1.08 14.64 5.84
N GLN A 140 0.93 15.21 4.64
CA GLN A 140 -0.34 15.74 4.12
C GLN A 140 -1.12 14.64 3.38
N LEU A 141 -2.43 14.82 3.29
CA LEU A 141 -3.36 13.90 2.64
C LEU A 141 -3.55 14.23 1.15
N TYR A 142 -3.36 13.23 0.30
CA TYR A 142 -3.62 13.28 -1.14
C TYR A 142 -4.77 12.32 -1.45
N VAL A 143 -5.89 12.85 -1.94
CA VAL A 143 -7.13 12.09 -2.16
C VAL A 143 -7.32 11.83 -3.64
N GLY A 144 -7.44 10.56 -4.03
CA GLY A 144 -7.77 10.18 -5.39
C GLY A 144 -9.17 10.63 -5.81
N GLY A 145 -9.26 11.47 -6.84
CA GLY A 145 -10.50 12.08 -7.31
C GLY A 145 -11.24 11.25 -8.36
N PRO A 146 -12.50 11.60 -8.67
CA PRO A 146 -13.37 10.85 -9.60
C PRO A 146 -12.87 10.82 -11.05
N SER A 147 -11.88 11.65 -11.42
CA SER A 147 -11.20 11.59 -12.72
C SER A 147 -10.07 10.55 -12.78
N LEU A 148 -9.66 9.98 -11.64
CA LEU A 148 -8.70 8.86 -11.57
C LEU A 148 -9.43 7.52 -11.48
N GLY A 149 -10.47 7.45 -10.66
CA GLY A 149 -11.22 6.22 -10.45
C GLY A 149 -12.36 6.37 -9.46
N LYS A 150 -12.96 5.24 -9.07
CA LYS A 150 -14.03 5.17 -8.06
C LYS A 150 -13.56 4.54 -6.75
N GLY A 151 -12.35 3.97 -6.73
CA GLY A 151 -11.81 3.26 -5.56
C GLY A 151 -12.32 1.83 -5.44
N ASN A 152 -12.79 1.24 -6.54
CA ASN A 152 -13.29 -0.13 -6.60
C ASN A 152 -12.32 -1.04 -7.37
N GLN A 153 -12.68 -2.31 -7.51
CA GLN A 153 -11.93 -3.32 -8.27
C GLN A 153 -12.25 -3.20 -9.78
N ASP A 154 -11.91 -2.06 -10.40
CA ASP A 154 -12.14 -1.70 -11.81
C ASP A 154 -10.77 -1.44 -12.47
N GLU A 155 -10.31 -2.37 -13.31
CA GLU A 155 -8.92 -2.48 -13.83
C GLU A 155 -8.53 -1.40 -14.87
N HIS A 156 -9.28 -0.30 -14.94
CA HIS A 156 -9.13 0.79 -15.91
C HIS A 156 -9.00 2.16 -15.22
N GLN A 157 -8.72 2.16 -13.91
CA GLN A 157 -8.46 3.37 -13.15
C GLN A 157 -7.08 3.93 -13.48
N GLN A 158 -6.79 5.14 -13.01
CA GLN A 158 -5.50 5.81 -13.17
C GLN A 158 -4.81 5.94 -11.82
N PRO A 159 -3.48 5.85 -11.76
CA PRO A 159 -2.73 5.99 -10.51
C PRO A 159 -2.92 7.37 -9.87
N LEU A 160 -2.80 7.43 -8.55
CA LEU A 160 -2.67 8.69 -7.82
C LEU A 160 -1.27 9.27 -7.99
N PHE A 161 -0.24 8.40 -8.04
CA PHE A 161 1.14 8.76 -8.28
C PHE A 161 1.78 7.87 -9.35
N VAL A 162 2.49 8.47 -10.30
CA VAL A 162 3.41 7.76 -11.22
C VAL A 162 4.83 8.08 -10.81
N VAL A 163 5.63 7.06 -10.48
CA VAL A 163 7.03 7.22 -10.06
C VAL A 163 7.96 6.69 -11.15
N GLU A 164 8.69 7.60 -11.80
CA GLU A 164 9.69 7.28 -12.82
C GLU A 164 10.91 6.55 -12.21
N ASP A 165 11.71 5.91 -13.07
CA ASP A 165 12.96 5.23 -12.68
C ASP A 165 13.95 6.16 -11.97
N GLY A 166 14.20 5.88 -10.69
CA GLY A 166 15.02 6.68 -9.77
C GLY A 166 14.24 7.67 -8.90
N GLY A 167 12.90 7.75 -9.03
CA GLY A 167 12.05 8.61 -8.20
C GLY A 167 11.84 8.08 -6.78
N SER A 168 11.32 8.93 -5.88
CA SER A 168 10.96 8.53 -4.51
C SER A 168 9.73 9.28 -4.00
N LEU A 169 8.81 8.55 -3.37
CA LEU A 169 7.61 9.05 -2.72
C LEU A 169 7.81 8.98 -1.20
N CYS A 170 7.67 10.10 -0.49
CA CYS A 170 7.99 10.18 0.94
C CYS A 170 6.95 11.01 1.72
N ASN A 171 6.63 10.59 2.95
CA ASN A 171 5.78 11.34 3.87
C ASN A 171 4.37 11.65 3.28
N VAL A 172 3.74 10.69 2.62
CA VAL A 172 2.42 10.87 1.95
C VAL A 172 1.33 10.07 2.66
N ASN A 173 0.27 10.74 3.10
CA ASN A 173 -0.99 10.06 3.42
C ASN A 173 -1.88 10.05 2.16
N MET A 174 -2.54 8.93 1.87
CA MET A 174 -3.35 8.73 0.67
C MET A 174 -4.61 7.90 0.93
N THR A 175 -5.63 8.10 0.08
CA THR A 175 -6.93 7.39 0.08
C THR A 175 -7.72 7.79 -1.18
N GLY A 176 -8.84 7.14 -1.48
CA GLY A 176 -9.81 7.58 -2.50
C GLY A 176 -9.78 6.76 -3.80
N GLY A 177 -10.15 7.37 -4.92
CA GLY A 177 -10.29 6.69 -6.20
C GLY A 177 -9.02 6.68 -7.06
N GLY A 178 -8.75 5.56 -7.74
CA GLY A 178 -7.57 5.39 -8.58
C GLY A 178 -6.83 4.07 -8.33
N ASP A 179 -5.66 3.94 -8.94
CA ASP A 179 -4.79 2.75 -8.94
C ASP A 179 -3.52 2.99 -8.10
N GLY A 180 -3.69 3.45 -6.85
CA GLY A 180 -2.59 3.59 -5.89
C GLY A 180 -1.36 4.37 -6.39
N VAL A 181 -0.18 3.77 -6.26
CA VAL A 181 1.14 4.29 -6.67
C VAL A 181 1.77 3.35 -7.69
N HIS A 182 2.01 3.83 -8.91
CA HIS A 182 2.73 3.08 -9.94
C HIS A 182 4.23 3.33 -9.87
N PHE A 183 5.04 2.26 -9.87
CA PHE A 183 6.49 2.31 -10.03
C PHE A 183 6.86 1.82 -11.42
N MET A 184 7.17 2.78 -12.30
CA MET A 184 7.66 2.49 -13.64
C MET A 184 9.02 1.78 -13.59
N GLY A 185 9.93 2.24 -12.74
CA GLY A 185 11.28 1.69 -12.64
C GLY A 185 11.72 1.48 -11.20
N SER A 186 13.02 1.63 -10.96
CA SER A 186 13.55 1.61 -9.59
C SER A 186 12.98 2.78 -8.80
N GLY A 187 12.70 2.63 -7.51
CA GLY A 187 12.14 3.71 -6.72
C GLY A 187 11.96 3.39 -5.25
N LYS A 188 11.48 4.38 -4.49
CA LYS A 188 11.21 4.24 -3.05
C LYS A 188 9.84 4.77 -2.67
N MET A 189 9.19 4.11 -1.71
CA MET A 189 8.03 4.59 -0.97
C MET A 189 8.39 4.57 0.52
N VAL A 190 8.42 5.73 1.18
CA VAL A 190 9.00 5.84 2.54
C VAL A 190 8.07 6.63 3.47
N ASN A 191 7.67 6.02 4.58
CA ASN A 191 6.75 6.64 5.56
C ASN A 191 5.48 7.19 4.88
N CYS A 192 4.81 6.32 4.12
CA CYS A 192 3.54 6.63 3.46
C CYS A 192 2.41 5.81 4.09
N VAL A 193 1.22 6.39 4.19
CA VAL A 193 0.02 5.74 4.75
C VAL A 193 -1.08 5.72 3.71
N ASN A 194 -1.48 4.54 3.24
CA ASN A 194 -2.72 4.38 2.49
C ASN A 194 -3.84 3.97 3.46
N GLU A 195 -4.71 4.94 3.79
CA GLU A 195 -5.74 4.83 4.83
C GLU A 195 -6.96 4.01 4.40
N ASP A 196 -7.17 3.86 3.09
CA ASP A 196 -8.23 3.03 2.50
C ASP A 196 -7.80 2.68 1.05
N VAL A 197 -7.30 1.45 0.85
CA VAL A 197 -6.71 0.97 -0.42
C VAL A 197 -7.80 0.71 -1.46
N SER A 198 -7.54 1.12 -2.71
CA SER A 198 -8.55 1.28 -3.77
C SER A 198 -8.76 0.03 -4.66
N GLU A 199 -8.12 -0.02 -5.83
CA GLU A 199 -7.91 -1.29 -6.54
C GLU A 199 -6.84 -2.05 -5.73
N ASP A 200 -5.62 -1.50 -5.78
CA ASP A 200 -4.49 -1.82 -4.94
C ASP A 200 -3.78 -0.55 -4.45
N ALA A 201 -2.67 -0.70 -3.71
CA ALA A 201 -1.94 0.42 -3.12
C ALA A 201 -0.68 0.78 -3.90
N VAL A 202 -0.02 -0.23 -4.48
CA VAL A 202 1.23 -0.10 -5.22
C VAL A 202 1.21 -1.08 -6.40
N THR A 203 1.46 -0.58 -7.60
CA THR A 203 1.72 -1.41 -8.79
C THR A 203 3.18 -1.27 -9.21
N ILE A 204 3.83 -2.41 -9.46
CA ILE A 204 5.17 -2.49 -10.05
C ILE A 204 5.01 -2.86 -11.53
N ASP A 205 5.54 -2.02 -12.42
CA ASP A 205 5.12 -2.06 -13.82
C ASP A 205 5.65 -3.25 -14.64
N GLY A 206 4.72 -3.92 -15.33
CA GLY A 206 5.00 -4.69 -16.53
C GLY A 206 5.19 -3.76 -17.73
N GLN A 207 5.59 -4.31 -18.88
CA GLN A 207 5.78 -3.51 -20.10
C GLN A 207 4.54 -2.68 -20.45
N GLY A 208 3.35 -3.29 -20.49
CA GLY A 208 2.10 -2.60 -20.88
C GLY A 208 1.55 -1.60 -19.84
N ASN A 209 1.98 -1.68 -18.58
CA ASN A 209 1.74 -0.62 -17.59
C ASN A 209 2.69 0.55 -17.90
N ARG A 210 4.00 0.26 -17.98
CA ARG A 210 5.06 1.24 -18.22
C ARG A 210 4.86 2.07 -19.50
N GLU A 211 4.34 1.46 -20.56
CA GLU A 211 3.99 2.14 -21.81
C GLU A 211 2.83 3.14 -21.65
N HIS A 212 1.84 2.83 -20.80
CA HIS A 212 0.73 3.74 -20.46
C HIS A 212 1.22 4.87 -19.54
N ASP A 213 1.95 4.52 -18.50
CA ASP A 213 2.47 5.44 -17.49
C ASP A 213 3.54 6.40 -18.04
N ALA A 214 4.35 5.96 -19.01
CA ALA A 214 5.22 6.84 -19.79
C ALA A 214 4.43 7.90 -20.57
N GLY A 215 3.23 7.54 -21.05
CA GLY A 215 2.29 8.46 -21.69
C GLY A 215 1.66 9.47 -20.71
N ILE A 216 1.43 9.08 -19.46
CA ILE A 216 1.02 9.99 -18.37
C ILE A 216 2.15 10.95 -18.01
N ALA A 217 3.36 10.42 -17.83
CA ALA A 217 4.54 11.14 -17.36
C ALA A 217 5.20 12.02 -18.44
N GLY A 218 4.99 11.72 -19.73
CA GLY A 218 5.62 12.40 -20.86
C GLY A 218 7.08 12.00 -21.07
N CYS A 219 7.45 10.77 -20.70
CA CYS A 219 8.82 10.27 -20.70
C CYS A 219 8.98 8.97 -21.53
N SER A 220 10.10 8.26 -21.36
CA SER A 220 10.36 6.99 -22.05
C SER A 220 9.96 5.79 -21.18
N PRO A 221 9.35 4.73 -21.74
CA PRO A 221 9.10 3.47 -21.03
C PRO A 221 10.36 2.59 -20.88
N GLU A 222 11.56 3.12 -21.12
CA GLU A 222 12.83 2.40 -20.89
C GLU A 222 13.31 2.50 -19.44
N VAL A 223 13.60 1.35 -18.81
CA VAL A 223 14.18 1.25 -17.46
C VAL A 223 15.54 0.54 -17.50
N SER A 224 16.44 0.91 -16.58
CA SER A 224 17.81 0.39 -16.59
C SER A 224 17.91 -0.93 -15.81
N GLY A 225 17.92 -2.05 -16.53
CA GLY A 225 18.07 -3.38 -15.94
C GLY A 225 16.81 -3.86 -15.20
N ARG A 226 17.00 -4.52 -14.05
CA ARG A 226 15.90 -4.95 -13.17
C ARG A 226 15.52 -3.79 -12.23
N PRO A 227 14.29 -3.28 -12.26
CA PRO A 227 13.80 -2.31 -11.28
C PRO A 227 14.05 -2.76 -9.84
N LYS A 228 14.54 -1.86 -8.99
CA LYS A 228 14.57 -2.07 -7.54
C LYS A 228 13.55 -1.17 -6.84
N VAL A 229 12.54 -1.76 -6.23
CA VAL A 229 11.48 -1.03 -5.50
C VAL A 229 11.64 -1.25 -3.99
N GLU A 230 11.69 -0.16 -3.22
CA GLU A 230 11.84 -0.19 -1.76
C GLU A 230 10.64 0.48 -1.08
N ILE A 231 9.78 -0.31 -0.47
CA ILE A 231 8.65 0.12 0.38
C ILE A 231 9.14 0.02 1.84
N ILE A 232 9.14 1.15 2.56
CA ILE A 232 9.86 1.28 3.82
C ILE A 232 9.04 2.07 4.86
N ASN A 233 8.75 1.45 6.01
CA ASN A 233 7.93 2.01 7.10
C ASN A 233 6.55 2.54 6.62
N CYS A 234 5.93 1.90 5.63
CA CYS A 234 4.63 2.28 5.10
C CYS A 234 3.49 1.54 5.81
N THR A 235 2.28 2.11 5.79
CA THR A 235 1.07 1.50 6.37
C THR A 235 -0.02 1.42 5.31
N PHE A 236 -0.64 0.25 5.16
CA PHE A 236 -1.69 0.00 4.17
C PHE A 236 -2.93 -0.63 4.82
N LYS A 237 -4.12 -0.11 4.53
CA LYS A 237 -5.37 -0.52 5.22
C LYS A 237 -6.48 -0.92 4.25
N ASN A 238 -7.32 -1.85 4.71
CA ASN A 238 -8.60 -2.23 4.09
C ASN A 238 -8.55 -2.78 2.65
N ALA A 239 -7.39 -3.22 2.15
CA ALA A 239 -7.26 -3.70 0.77
C ALA A 239 -8.27 -4.81 0.44
N ALA A 240 -9.08 -4.56 -0.59
CA ALA A 240 -10.16 -5.47 -1.00
C ALA A 240 -9.59 -6.80 -1.50
N ASP A 241 -8.68 -6.77 -2.48
CA ASP A 241 -7.80 -7.89 -2.82
C ASP A 241 -6.34 -7.67 -2.39
N LYS A 242 -5.57 -6.87 -3.12
CA LYS A 242 -4.11 -6.83 -3.04
C LYS A 242 -3.57 -5.48 -2.55
N VAL A 243 -2.47 -5.50 -1.80
CA VAL A 243 -1.74 -4.26 -1.43
C VAL A 243 -0.73 -3.91 -2.53
N VAL A 244 0.11 -4.87 -2.92
CA VAL A 244 1.08 -4.73 -4.00
C VAL A 244 0.74 -5.67 -5.16
N GLN A 245 0.56 -5.11 -6.35
CA GLN A 245 0.54 -5.82 -7.62
C GLN A 245 1.91 -5.74 -8.28
N ASP A 246 2.34 -6.86 -8.86
CA ASP A 246 3.63 -6.97 -9.54
C ASP A 246 3.43 -7.52 -10.94
N ASN A 247 3.58 -6.65 -11.94
CA ASN A 247 3.33 -6.93 -13.35
C ASN A 247 4.62 -7.16 -14.17
N GLY A 248 5.81 -7.03 -13.55
CA GLY A 248 7.11 -7.17 -14.19
C GLY A 248 8.12 -7.91 -13.31
N ALA A 249 9.38 -8.05 -13.76
CA ALA A 249 10.43 -8.64 -12.93
C ALA A 249 11.18 -7.54 -12.17
N ALA A 250 11.13 -7.55 -10.84
CA ALA A 250 11.75 -6.56 -9.96
C ALA A 250 12.51 -7.17 -8.77
N ASP A 251 13.44 -6.44 -8.18
CA ASP A 251 13.98 -6.74 -6.85
C ASP A 251 13.27 -5.84 -5.82
N VAL A 252 12.45 -6.43 -4.95
CA VAL A 252 11.55 -5.68 -4.06
C VAL A 252 11.95 -5.83 -2.61
N VAL A 253 11.93 -4.73 -1.86
CA VAL A 253 12.07 -4.72 -0.40
C VAL A 253 10.81 -4.12 0.22
N MET A 254 10.25 -4.82 1.21
CA MET A 254 9.25 -4.33 2.15
C MET A 254 9.90 -4.37 3.55
N SER A 255 10.10 -3.23 4.20
CA SER A 255 10.85 -3.17 5.47
C SER A 255 10.19 -2.26 6.51
N GLY A 256 9.81 -2.84 7.65
CA GLY A 256 9.09 -2.12 8.72
C GLY A 256 7.64 -1.75 8.38
N ASP A 257 7.09 -2.34 7.32
CA ASP A 257 5.74 -2.02 6.84
C ASP A 257 4.63 -2.65 7.71
N THR A 258 3.48 -2.00 7.75
CA THR A 258 2.26 -2.49 8.43
C THR A 258 1.13 -2.68 7.42
N VAL A 259 0.39 -3.79 7.53
CA VAL A 259 -0.84 -4.03 6.77
C VAL A 259 -1.97 -4.34 7.73
N GLU A 260 -3.09 -3.61 7.60
CA GLU A 260 -4.31 -3.78 8.39
C GLU A 260 -5.48 -4.13 7.47
N GLY A 261 -5.60 -5.41 7.12
CA GLY A 261 -6.63 -5.91 6.21
C GLY A 261 -6.19 -5.93 4.76
N ALA A 262 -6.03 -7.14 4.23
CA ALA A 262 -5.80 -7.43 2.82
C ALA A 262 -6.32 -8.83 2.49
N SER A 263 -6.56 -9.15 1.21
CA SER A 263 -6.65 -10.57 0.82
C SER A 263 -5.24 -11.12 0.54
N LYS A 264 -4.42 -10.37 -0.20
CA LYS A 264 -3.02 -10.66 -0.52
C LYS A 264 -2.16 -9.45 -0.17
N VAL A 265 -0.98 -9.62 0.44
CA VAL A 265 -0.07 -8.48 0.61
C VAL A 265 0.68 -8.19 -0.69
N PHE A 266 1.30 -9.21 -1.29
CA PHE A 266 2.02 -9.09 -2.55
C PHE A 266 1.55 -10.14 -3.56
N ARG A 267 1.22 -9.71 -4.78
CA ARG A 267 0.69 -10.55 -5.86
C ARG A 267 1.45 -10.30 -7.15
N THR A 268 2.19 -11.30 -7.66
CA THR A 268 2.59 -11.28 -9.08
C THR A 268 1.37 -11.49 -9.97
N ASN A 269 1.35 -10.93 -11.17
CA ASN A 269 0.19 -11.00 -12.06
C ASN A 269 -0.33 -12.44 -12.30
N GLY A 270 -1.65 -12.58 -12.45
CA GLY A 270 -2.36 -13.85 -12.38
C GLY A 270 -2.11 -14.77 -13.58
N GLY A 271 -1.57 -15.96 -13.33
CA GLY A 271 -1.25 -16.93 -14.38
C GLY A 271 -0.04 -16.59 -15.25
N HIS A 272 0.62 -15.45 -15.00
CA HIS A 272 1.92 -15.14 -15.60
C HIS A 272 2.99 -16.08 -15.03
N THR A 273 3.87 -16.56 -15.91
CA THR A 273 4.95 -17.51 -15.57
C THR A 273 6.35 -16.97 -15.91
N ASP A 274 6.37 -15.77 -16.46
CA ASP A 274 7.47 -14.96 -16.97
C ASP A 274 8.00 -13.95 -15.94
N ILE A 275 7.27 -13.73 -14.84
CA ILE A 275 7.65 -12.80 -13.76
C ILE A 275 8.74 -13.44 -12.87
N ASP A 276 9.90 -12.77 -12.81
CA ASP A 276 11.09 -13.19 -12.07
C ASP A 276 11.43 -12.17 -10.96
N THR A 277 10.48 -11.94 -10.05
CA THR A 277 10.60 -10.95 -8.97
C THR A 277 11.22 -11.55 -7.70
N ASN A 278 12.17 -10.86 -7.07
CA ASN A 278 12.74 -11.24 -5.78
C ASN A 278 12.21 -10.33 -4.66
N LEU A 279 11.20 -10.78 -3.93
CA LEU A 279 10.67 -10.06 -2.77
C LEU A 279 11.49 -10.35 -1.50
N GLN A 280 11.73 -9.32 -0.71
CA GLN A 280 12.29 -9.43 0.64
C GLN A 280 11.37 -8.67 1.60
N VAL A 281 10.80 -9.38 2.59
CA VAL A 281 9.95 -8.81 3.64
C VAL A 281 10.69 -8.92 4.96
N GLU A 282 10.97 -7.79 5.59
CA GLU A 282 11.71 -7.75 6.86
C GLU A 282 11.10 -6.81 7.91
N ASN A 283 10.96 -7.29 9.15
CA ASN A 283 10.48 -6.52 10.31
C ASN A 283 9.03 -5.98 10.18
N CYS A 284 8.22 -6.53 9.28
CA CYS A 284 6.86 -6.07 9.01
C CYS A 284 5.80 -6.73 9.92
N GLU A 285 4.65 -6.07 10.06
CA GLU A 285 3.46 -6.61 10.74
C GLU A 285 2.22 -6.59 9.81
N PHE A 286 1.78 -7.76 9.37
CA PHE A 286 0.66 -7.92 8.42
C PHE A 286 -0.52 -8.66 9.05
N ASN A 287 -1.53 -7.91 9.50
CA ASN A 287 -2.72 -8.41 10.19
C ASN A 287 -3.96 -8.39 9.29
N GLN A 288 -4.94 -9.24 9.61
CA GLN A 288 -6.20 -9.43 8.89
C GLN A 288 -5.99 -9.82 7.41
N VAL A 289 -4.96 -10.63 7.13
CA VAL A 289 -4.64 -11.11 5.77
C VAL A 289 -5.42 -12.38 5.43
N LYS A 290 -6.30 -12.34 4.42
CA LYS A 290 -7.31 -13.39 4.17
C LYS A 290 -6.79 -14.61 3.38
N GLU A 291 -5.76 -14.47 2.54
CA GLU A 291 -5.23 -15.56 1.69
C GLU A 291 -3.73 -15.81 1.90
N ALA A 292 -2.87 -14.82 1.60
CA ALA A 292 -1.42 -14.98 1.63
C ALA A 292 -0.66 -13.66 1.83
N VAL A 293 0.56 -13.72 2.39
CA VAL A 293 1.50 -12.59 2.30
C VAL A 293 2.09 -12.51 0.89
N PHE A 294 2.73 -13.56 0.38
CA PHE A 294 3.21 -13.63 -1.01
C PHE A 294 2.40 -14.65 -1.83
N ARG A 295 1.82 -14.21 -2.95
CA ARG A 295 1.09 -15.06 -3.90
C ARG A 295 1.69 -14.92 -5.31
N THR A 296 2.20 -16.02 -5.85
CA THR A 296 2.67 -16.09 -7.24
C THR A 296 2.19 -17.36 -7.93
N ASP A 297 2.04 -17.29 -9.26
CA ASP A 297 1.91 -18.46 -10.14
C ASP A 297 3.19 -18.68 -10.98
N ALA A 298 4.16 -17.76 -10.90
CA ALA A 298 5.41 -17.84 -11.64
C ALA A 298 6.44 -18.70 -10.90
N PRO A 299 7.22 -19.54 -11.61
CA PRO A 299 8.28 -20.36 -11.00
C PRO A 299 9.58 -19.58 -10.75
N GLY A 300 9.78 -18.43 -11.40
CA GLY A 300 10.96 -17.57 -11.19
C GLY A 300 10.87 -16.74 -9.91
N ALA A 301 9.72 -16.08 -9.69
CA ALA A 301 9.53 -15.19 -8.56
C ALA A 301 9.76 -15.87 -7.19
N THR A 302 10.57 -15.24 -6.32
CA THR A 302 10.92 -15.75 -4.99
C THR A 302 10.59 -14.74 -3.89
N VAL A 303 10.49 -15.22 -2.65
CA VAL A 303 10.37 -14.38 -1.46
C VAL A 303 11.31 -14.85 -0.36
N LYS A 304 11.85 -13.88 0.39
CA LYS A 304 12.52 -14.09 1.68
C LYS A 304 11.74 -13.37 2.78
N LEU A 305 11.41 -14.08 3.86
CA LEU A 305 10.70 -13.54 5.02
C LEU A 305 11.62 -13.55 6.25
N ALA A 306 11.75 -12.42 6.93
CA ALA A 306 12.56 -12.28 8.15
C ALA A 306 11.86 -11.39 9.18
N ASN A 307 11.77 -11.82 10.44
CA ASN A 307 11.11 -11.05 11.51
C ASN A 307 9.70 -10.53 11.12
N LEU A 308 8.95 -11.32 10.34
CA LEU A 308 7.58 -11.02 9.93
C LEU A 308 6.60 -11.52 10.99
N LYS A 309 5.73 -10.65 11.47
CA LYS A 309 4.54 -11.02 12.24
C LYS A 309 3.32 -10.99 11.31
N THR A 310 2.59 -12.10 11.19
CA THR A 310 1.37 -12.13 10.38
C THR A 310 0.39 -13.22 10.82
N ASP A 311 -0.91 -12.91 10.71
CA ASP A 311 -2.01 -13.85 10.90
C ASP A 311 -2.43 -14.59 9.61
N ALA A 312 -1.77 -14.30 8.47
CA ALA A 312 -2.09 -14.86 7.17
C ALA A 312 -2.15 -16.41 7.22
N PRO A 313 -3.22 -17.04 6.66
CA PRO A 313 -3.34 -18.50 6.58
C PRO A 313 -2.15 -19.16 5.88
N ASN A 314 -1.62 -18.49 4.86
CA ASN A 314 -0.37 -18.82 4.21
C ASN A 314 0.57 -17.62 4.32
N GLU A 315 1.84 -17.85 4.62
CA GLU A 315 2.88 -16.85 4.38
C GLU A 315 3.21 -16.79 2.88
N VAL A 316 3.22 -17.95 2.21
CA VAL A 316 3.50 -18.05 0.77
C VAL A 316 2.54 -19.01 0.09
N ILE A 317 2.04 -18.64 -1.08
CA ILE A 317 1.40 -19.56 -2.04
C ILE A 317 2.13 -19.44 -3.38
N ALA A 318 2.88 -20.47 -3.76
CA ALA A 318 3.76 -20.50 -4.93
C ALA A 318 3.78 -21.89 -5.60
N PRO A 319 4.23 -22.01 -6.87
CA PRO A 319 4.40 -23.30 -7.55
C PRO A 319 5.32 -24.29 -6.81
N ASN A 320 6.36 -23.81 -6.11
CA ASN A 320 7.32 -24.63 -5.39
C ASN A 320 7.73 -24.00 -4.05
N ALA A 321 7.82 -24.80 -3.00
CA ALA A 321 8.27 -24.37 -1.67
C ALA A 321 9.72 -23.81 -1.65
N SER A 322 10.56 -24.14 -2.65
CA SER A 322 11.90 -23.54 -2.79
C SER A 322 11.87 -22.03 -3.05
N GLN A 323 10.73 -21.47 -3.46
CA GLN A 323 10.53 -20.03 -3.68
C GLN A 323 10.27 -19.27 -2.36
N ALA A 324 10.11 -19.95 -1.22
CA ALA A 324 9.54 -19.42 0.02
C ALA A 324 10.54 -19.45 1.18
N ASN A 325 11.62 -18.68 1.10
CA ASN A 325 12.68 -18.68 2.11
C ASN A 325 12.21 -17.97 3.40
N GLY A 326 12.44 -18.59 4.56
CA GLY A 326 11.98 -18.10 5.86
C GLY A 326 10.50 -18.35 6.16
N ALA A 327 9.72 -18.87 5.19
CA ALA A 327 8.31 -19.19 5.39
C ALA A 327 8.11 -20.52 6.13
N THR A 328 7.05 -20.57 6.94
CA THR A 328 6.58 -21.74 7.69
C THR A 328 5.24 -22.26 7.18
N ARG A 329 4.37 -21.37 6.69
CA ARG A 329 3.05 -21.69 6.11
C ARG A 329 3.10 -21.50 4.60
N ILE A 330 3.48 -22.57 3.90
CA ILE A 330 3.62 -22.60 2.44
C ILE A 330 2.49 -23.45 1.84
N GLY A 331 1.70 -22.85 0.96
CA GLY A 331 0.61 -23.50 0.23
C GLY A 331 0.84 -23.53 -1.29
N TYR A 332 -0.06 -24.21 -1.99
CA TYR A 332 -0.17 -24.16 -3.46
C TYR A 332 -1.63 -23.94 -3.84
N LYS A 333 -1.86 -23.14 -4.88
CA LYS A 333 -3.17 -22.87 -5.49
C LYS A 333 -2.95 -22.65 -6.99
N ALA A 334 -3.67 -23.38 -7.83
CA ALA A 334 -3.65 -23.14 -9.26
C ALA A 334 -4.33 -21.80 -9.59
N TYR A 335 -3.92 -21.16 -10.68
CA TYR A 335 -4.66 -20.04 -11.25
C TYR A 335 -5.96 -20.53 -11.89
N SER A 336 -7.08 -19.85 -11.62
CA SER A 336 -8.43 -20.22 -12.05
C SER A 336 -8.95 -19.43 -13.26
N GLY A 337 -8.25 -18.36 -13.65
CA GLY A 337 -8.95 -17.10 -13.95
C GLY A 337 -9.24 -16.40 -12.64
#